data_AF-A0A7S3VTC7-F1
#
_entry.id   AF-A0A7S3VTC7-F1
#
_cell.length_a   1.000
_cell.length_b   1.000
_cell.length_c   1.000
_cell.angle_alpha   90.00
_cell.angle_beta   90.00
_cell.angle_gamma   90.00
#
_symmetry.space_group_name_H-M   'P 1'
#
loop_
_entity.id
_entity.type
_entity.pdbx_description
1 polymer ?
#
loop_
_entity_poly.entity_id
_entity_poly.type
_entity_poly.pdbx_seq_one_letter_code
_entity_poly.pdbx_strand_id
1 'polypeptide(L)'
;MQGHDINISGIAPGMNVGADRAHLPNCSVCWGCTHTLHNMAKGTTMLGSYYAHEPGGSPSWLFRVATNRTRSGSAVVKMWCVPVRKPLQSGLGRCNPPLVYAQIKLLLAQHKLTNECGLSDIVPKLWVEPVSGVIPGHGFRVNWLGLWADIADGVSIENIKESGKPHMDPDVMLDIFQNKLNHTEVKLAALFDLFTSQCDRHQQNYFLNEHGKLWAIDNDQVYSTAWRHCGFDSLVLPTTQKFMINHLGWGYVMKFPFENPPKTWMHDQHLLSLFDYRCHTGNRNGTIGFNFPPAMRQCMQRLSSLDPPQITNLYGFPDVRLAEAFRNRSVDFLTKGFEWTLLHGEPTNSPPHRYKIAPRCCSLARIPHSRRFKCEQPEGPKMHQLPYGNPSTGGPWRGPPGLDTGSYEGGTVF
;
A
#
# COMPACT_ATOMS: atom_id res chain seq x y z
N MET A 1 -25.98 2.12 -5.62
CA MET A 1 -25.82 3.07 -4.50
C MET A 1 -26.29 4.43 -4.98
N GLN A 2 -27.46 4.89 -4.54
CA GLN A 2 -27.85 6.29 -4.73
C GLN A 2 -26.96 7.12 -3.78
N GLY A 3 -25.94 7.77 -4.33
CA GLY A 3 -25.04 8.63 -3.58
C GLY A 3 -25.72 9.96 -3.34
N HIS A 4 -26.19 10.19 -2.11
CA HIS A 4 -26.33 11.56 -1.66
C HIS A 4 -24.93 12.16 -1.63
N ASP A 5 -24.74 13.32 -2.26
CA ASP A 5 -23.50 14.09 -2.15
C ASP A 5 -23.33 14.52 -0.69
N ILE A 6 -22.66 13.69 0.11
CA ILE A 6 -22.32 14.02 1.49
C ILE A 6 -21.33 15.18 1.41
N ASN A 7 -21.69 16.33 1.97
CA ASN A 7 -20.77 17.44 2.12
C ASN A 7 -19.64 17.03 3.10
N ILE A 8 -18.50 16.60 2.55
CA ILE A 8 -17.36 16.10 3.31
C ILE A 8 -16.57 17.18 4.04
N SER A 9 -16.98 18.46 3.98
CA SER A 9 -16.36 19.56 4.73
C SER A 9 -16.36 19.30 6.25
N GLY A 10 -17.30 18.47 6.74
CA GLY A 10 -17.39 18.06 8.13
C GLY A 10 -16.36 17.03 8.59
N ILE A 11 -15.43 16.52 7.75
CA ILE A 11 -14.43 15.50 8.18
C ILE A 11 -13.25 16.11 8.95
N ALA A 12 -12.94 17.38 8.69
CA ALA A 12 -11.84 18.10 9.31
C ALA A 12 -12.29 19.50 9.71
N PRO A 13 -13.10 19.67 10.77
CA PRO A 13 -13.77 20.94 11.09
C PRO A 13 -12.84 22.07 11.60
N GLY A 14 -11.52 21.98 11.35
CA GLY A 14 -10.61 23.13 11.44
C GLY A 14 -10.51 23.78 12.82
N MET A 15 -10.62 23.01 13.91
CA MET A 15 -10.38 23.59 15.24
C MET A 15 -8.89 23.92 15.40
N ASN A 16 -8.58 25.17 15.79
CA ASN A 16 -7.23 25.60 16.13
C ASN A 16 -6.61 24.63 17.16
N VAL A 17 -5.57 23.90 16.75
CA VAL A 17 -4.87 22.86 17.52
C VAL A 17 -3.96 23.46 18.63
N GLY A 18 -4.18 24.73 18.99
CA GLY A 18 -3.42 25.44 20.02
C GLY A 18 -3.82 25.12 21.46
N ALA A 19 -4.94 24.40 21.67
CA ALA A 19 -5.38 23.96 22.98
C ALA A 19 -5.31 22.43 23.04
N ASP A 20 -4.19 21.89 23.48
CA ASP A 20 -4.08 20.48 23.82
C ASP A 20 -5.13 20.14 24.88
N ARG A 21 -6.19 19.42 24.49
CA ARG A 21 -7.27 19.02 25.39
C ARG A 21 -6.99 17.71 26.11
N ALA A 22 -5.73 17.25 26.15
CA ALA A 22 -5.31 16.09 26.93
C ALA A 22 -5.57 16.22 28.45
N HIS A 23 -5.86 17.43 28.94
CA HIS A 23 -6.20 17.71 30.34
C HIS A 23 -7.70 17.50 30.67
N LEU A 24 -8.54 17.15 29.69
CA LEU A 24 -9.95 16.88 29.96
C LEU A 24 -10.11 15.61 30.83
N PRO A 25 -11.10 15.58 31.74
CA PRO A 25 -11.37 14.39 32.54
C PRO A 25 -11.76 13.22 31.62
N ASN A 26 -11.31 12.02 31.97
CA ASN A 26 -11.63 10.82 31.22
C ASN A 26 -13.13 10.49 31.36
N CYS A 27 -13.96 10.96 30.42
CA CYS A 27 -15.39 10.67 30.38
C CYS A 27 -15.61 9.22 29.92
N SER A 28 -16.06 8.35 30.83
CA SER A 28 -16.45 6.97 30.52
C SER A 28 -17.89 6.82 30.01
N VAL A 29 -18.72 7.85 30.23
CA VAL A 29 -20.13 7.89 29.79
C VAL A 29 -20.33 9.09 28.87
N CYS A 30 -20.94 8.87 27.70
CA CYS A 30 -21.30 9.94 26.78
C CYS A 30 -22.81 9.98 26.53
N TRP A 31 -23.45 11.02 27.06
CA TRP A 31 -24.86 11.31 26.79
C TRP A 31 -25.02 11.90 25.38
N GLY A 32 -25.84 11.26 24.54
CA GLY A 32 -26.08 11.67 23.16
C GLY A 32 -24.98 11.29 22.16
N CYS A 33 -24.02 10.44 22.55
CA CYS A 33 -23.17 9.75 21.58
C CYS A 33 -23.96 8.60 20.93
N THR A 34 -23.82 8.47 19.63
CA THR A 34 -24.41 7.36 18.85
C THR A 34 -23.42 6.23 18.61
N HIS A 35 -22.14 6.45 18.94
CA HIS A 35 -21.07 5.50 18.70
C HIS A 35 -20.18 5.32 19.94
N THR A 36 -19.79 4.08 20.19
CA THR A 36 -18.70 3.75 21.13
C THR A 36 -17.43 3.55 20.33
N LEU A 37 -16.44 4.42 20.57
CA LEU A 37 -15.13 4.32 19.94
C LEU A 37 -14.25 3.38 20.76
N HIS A 38 -13.64 2.39 20.11
CA HIS A 38 -12.64 1.54 20.73
C HIS A 38 -11.28 1.80 20.09
N ASN A 39 -10.22 1.75 20.88
CA ASN A 39 -8.86 1.70 20.32
C ASN A 39 -8.76 0.48 19.40
N MET A 40 -7.98 0.63 18.32
CA MET A 40 -7.59 -0.52 17.51
C MET A 40 -6.91 -1.58 18.40
N ALA A 41 -7.04 -2.86 18.01
CA ALA A 41 -6.33 -3.92 18.71
C ALA A 41 -4.83 -3.61 18.76
N LYS A 42 -4.16 -3.99 19.85
CA LYS A 42 -2.70 -3.80 19.97
C LYS A 42 -1.91 -4.82 19.15
N GLY A 43 -2.58 -5.85 18.67
CA GLY A 43 -1.97 -6.94 17.94
C GLY A 43 -2.97 -8.03 17.57
N THR A 44 -2.49 -8.98 16.79
CA THR A 44 -3.24 -10.14 16.29
C THR A 44 -2.43 -11.41 16.57
N THR A 45 -3.09 -12.47 17.01
CA THR A 45 -2.48 -13.81 17.07
C THR A 45 -2.77 -14.54 15.77
N MET A 46 -1.74 -15.10 15.14
CA MET A 46 -1.86 -15.89 13.91
C MET A 46 -0.85 -17.04 13.96
N LEU A 47 -1.32 -18.26 13.70
CA LEU A 47 -0.47 -19.46 13.58
C LEU A 47 0.55 -19.64 14.72
N GLY A 48 0.10 -19.42 15.96
CA GLY A 48 0.92 -19.63 17.17
C GLY A 48 1.82 -18.46 17.57
N SER A 49 1.82 -17.36 16.81
CA SER A 49 2.59 -16.15 17.09
C SER A 49 1.68 -14.95 17.37
N TYR A 50 2.04 -14.11 18.34
CA TYR A 50 1.43 -12.79 18.55
C TYR A 50 2.21 -11.71 17.79
N TYR A 51 1.50 -10.87 17.05
CA TYR A 51 2.06 -9.76 16.27
C TYR A 51 1.50 -8.44 16.78
N ALA A 52 2.37 -7.58 17.31
CA ALA A 52 1.97 -6.23 17.67
C ALA A 52 1.72 -5.40 16.40
N HIS A 53 0.63 -4.64 16.36
CA HIS A 53 0.36 -3.74 15.24
C HIS A 53 1.34 -2.56 15.24
N GLU A 54 1.72 -2.10 14.05
CA GLU A 54 2.64 -0.99 13.89
C GLU A 54 2.02 0.32 14.41
N PRO A 55 2.83 1.19 15.06
CA PRO A 55 2.40 2.54 15.39
C PRO A 55 2.29 3.34 14.07
N GLY A 56 1.10 3.35 13.45
CA GLY A 56 0.90 4.01 12.15
C GLY A 56 1.36 5.47 12.13
N GLY A 57 2.13 5.84 11.11
CA GLY A 57 2.81 7.14 10.98
C GLY A 57 1.91 8.33 10.64
N SER A 58 0.64 8.08 10.28
CA SER A 58 -0.31 9.14 9.98
C SER A 58 -0.77 9.90 11.25
N PRO A 59 -0.95 11.24 11.18
CA PRO A 59 -1.54 12.04 12.25
C PRO A 59 -3.04 11.78 12.46
N SER A 60 -3.67 10.96 11.61
CA SER A 60 -5.04 10.53 11.82
C SER A 60 -5.16 9.56 12.99
N TRP A 61 -6.30 9.63 13.67
CA TRP A 61 -6.75 8.63 14.62
C TRP A 61 -7.50 7.49 13.92
N LEU A 62 -7.31 6.28 14.41
CA LEU A 62 -8.03 5.09 13.96
C LEU A 62 -8.77 4.49 15.16
N PHE A 63 -10.06 4.21 14.99
CA PHE A 63 -10.88 3.56 15.99
C PHE A 63 -11.65 2.40 15.38
N ARG A 64 -11.90 1.38 16.20
CA ARG A 64 -12.87 0.34 15.88
C ARG A 64 -14.25 0.79 16.37
N VAL A 65 -15.26 0.70 15.51
CA VAL A 65 -16.63 1.09 15.82
C VAL A 65 -17.60 0.02 15.32
N ALA A 66 -18.64 -0.27 16.11
CA ALA A 66 -19.70 -1.20 15.71
C ALA A 66 -20.56 -0.59 14.61
N THR A 67 -20.94 -1.38 13.61
CA THR A 67 -21.79 -0.94 12.49
C THR A 67 -22.49 -2.12 11.83
N ASN A 68 -23.65 -1.88 11.22
CA ASN A 68 -24.39 -2.87 10.43
C ASN A 68 -24.00 -2.87 8.93
N ARG A 69 -23.09 -1.99 8.50
CA ARG A 69 -22.66 -1.91 7.09
C ARG A 69 -21.62 -2.96 6.70
N THR A 70 -20.98 -3.59 7.67
CA THR A 70 -19.96 -4.63 7.46
C THR A 70 -20.46 -5.98 7.94
N ARG A 71 -19.97 -7.06 7.32
CA ARG A 71 -20.34 -8.44 7.72
C ARG A 71 -19.84 -8.80 9.12
N SER A 72 -18.72 -8.21 9.55
CA SER A 72 -18.13 -8.46 10.86
C SER A 72 -18.86 -7.72 12.00
N GLY A 73 -19.82 -6.85 11.69
CA GLY A 73 -20.48 -5.98 12.67
C GLY A 73 -19.57 -4.87 13.20
N SER A 74 -18.41 -4.66 12.60
CA SER A 74 -17.40 -3.67 13.01
C SER A 74 -16.66 -3.08 11.82
N ALA A 75 -16.25 -1.82 11.96
CA ALA A 75 -15.46 -1.09 10.96
C ALA A 75 -14.32 -0.34 11.62
N VAL A 76 -13.35 0.06 10.81
CA VAL A 76 -12.35 1.06 11.18
C VAL A 76 -12.87 2.43 10.82
N VAL A 77 -12.67 3.41 11.70
CA VAL A 77 -12.97 4.82 11.44
C VAL A 77 -11.70 5.63 11.55
N LYS A 78 -11.29 6.24 10.43
CA LYS A 78 -10.18 7.19 10.34
C LYS A 78 -10.71 8.60 10.53
N MET A 79 -10.15 9.33 11.50
CA MET A 79 -10.51 10.71 11.83
C MET A 79 -9.27 11.59 11.83
N TRP A 80 -9.40 12.80 11.32
CA TRP A 80 -8.30 13.78 11.24
C TRP A 80 -8.59 14.98 12.13
N CYS A 81 -7.56 15.79 12.36
CA CYS A 81 -7.72 17.10 13.01
C CYS A 81 -8.30 17.04 14.42
N VAL A 82 -8.02 15.93 15.10
CA VAL A 82 -8.46 15.73 16.48
C VAL A 82 -7.53 16.51 17.41
N PRO A 83 -8.03 17.43 18.27
CA PRO A 83 -7.20 18.28 19.13
C PRO A 83 -6.75 17.57 20.42
N VAL A 84 -6.38 16.29 20.31
CA VAL A 84 -5.74 15.51 21.38
C VAL A 84 -4.53 14.78 20.81
N ARG A 85 -3.45 14.70 21.60
CA ARG A 85 -2.22 14.02 21.20
C ARG A 85 -2.45 12.52 21.07
N LYS A 86 -2.05 11.97 19.92
CA LYS A 86 -2.00 10.52 19.72
C LYS A 86 -0.86 9.94 20.58
N PRO A 87 -1.10 8.88 21.37
CA PRO A 87 -0.04 8.18 22.08
C PRO A 87 1.07 7.78 21.10
N LEU A 88 2.34 8.01 21.47
CA LEU A 88 3.54 7.68 20.68
C LEU A 88 3.80 8.55 19.43
N GLN A 89 2.99 9.56 19.13
CA GLN A 89 3.31 10.52 18.07
C GLN A 89 4.08 11.72 18.63
N SER A 90 5.21 12.08 18.00
CA SER A 90 5.95 13.29 18.34
C SER A 90 5.18 14.53 17.86
N GLY A 91 4.54 15.23 18.81
CA GLY A 91 3.85 16.50 18.58
C GLY A 91 2.39 16.39 18.13
N LEU A 92 1.68 17.52 18.20
CA LEU A 92 0.37 17.68 17.58
C LEU A 92 0.61 17.93 16.09
N GLY A 93 0.31 16.95 15.24
CA GLY A 93 0.31 17.17 13.79
C GLY A 93 -0.59 18.37 13.48
N ARG A 94 -0.03 19.42 12.84
CA ARG A 94 -0.83 20.58 12.43
C ARG A 94 -1.90 20.09 11.46
N CYS A 95 -3.17 20.22 11.83
CA CYS A 95 -4.27 19.92 10.95
C CYS A 95 -4.24 20.85 9.72
N ASN A 96 -4.33 20.28 8.53
CA ASN A 96 -4.51 21.01 7.28
C ASN A 96 -5.78 20.48 6.58
N PRO A 97 -6.97 21.08 6.83
CA PRO A 97 -8.23 20.58 6.30
C PRO A 97 -8.26 20.47 4.76
N PRO A 98 -7.72 21.43 3.97
CA PRO A 98 -7.61 21.25 2.52
C PRO A 98 -6.87 19.98 2.08
N LEU A 99 -5.73 19.66 2.72
CA LEU A 99 -4.98 18.44 2.39
C LEU A 99 -5.77 17.18 2.78
N VAL A 100 -6.41 17.18 3.95
CA VAL A 100 -7.26 16.08 4.41
C VAL A 100 -8.42 15.84 3.45
N TYR A 101 -9.08 16.91 3.01
CA TYR A 101 -10.17 16.83 2.05
C TYR A 101 -9.74 16.23 0.71
N ALA A 102 -8.58 16.65 0.18
CA ALA A 102 -8.02 16.10 -1.05
C ALA A 102 -7.70 14.59 -0.90
N GLN A 103 -7.12 14.19 0.23
CA GLN A 103 -6.81 12.79 0.54
C GLN A 103 -8.06 11.92 0.64
N ILE A 104 -9.13 12.41 1.27
CA ILE A 104 -10.39 11.66 1.38
C ILE A 104 -11.07 11.55 0.02
N LYS A 105 -11.10 12.63 -0.77
CA LYS A 105 -11.60 12.58 -2.16
C LYS A 105 -10.86 11.53 -2.98
N LEU A 106 -9.53 11.51 -2.89
CA LEU A 106 -8.71 10.50 -3.54
C LEU A 106 -9.12 9.08 -3.14
N LEU A 107 -9.23 8.80 -1.83
CA LEU A 107 -9.56 7.46 -1.33
C LEU A 107 -10.98 7.02 -1.73
N LEU A 108 -11.96 7.92 -1.70
CA LEU A 108 -13.33 7.63 -2.12
C LEU A 108 -13.42 7.43 -3.64
N ALA A 109 -12.71 8.24 -4.43
CA ALA A 109 -12.65 8.09 -5.88
C ALA A 109 -12.00 6.75 -6.27
N GLN A 110 -10.88 6.38 -5.61
CA GLN A 110 -10.27 5.07 -5.76
C GLN A 110 -11.23 3.94 -5.35
N HIS A 111 -11.96 4.07 -4.24
CA HIS A 111 -12.93 3.06 -3.82
C HIS A 111 -14.05 2.86 -4.86
N LYS A 112 -14.60 3.96 -5.39
CA LYS A 112 -15.61 3.91 -6.45
C LYS A 112 -15.06 3.20 -7.69
N LEU A 113 -13.83 3.54 -8.08
CA LEU A 113 -13.15 2.93 -9.22
C LEU A 113 -12.86 1.44 -9.00
N THR A 114 -12.34 1.04 -7.84
CA THR A 114 -12.04 -0.37 -7.55
C THR A 114 -13.30 -1.22 -7.52
N ASN A 115 -14.43 -0.67 -7.06
CA ASN A 115 -15.72 -1.36 -7.13
C ASN A 115 -16.18 -1.56 -8.57
N GLU A 116 -16.11 -0.53 -9.42
CA GLU A 116 -16.50 -0.62 -10.83
C GLU A 116 -15.57 -1.55 -11.64
N CYS A 117 -14.26 -1.49 -11.38
CA CYS A 117 -13.25 -2.30 -12.05
C CYS A 117 -13.14 -3.74 -11.50
N GLY A 118 -13.93 -4.14 -10.49
CA GLY A 118 -13.89 -5.50 -9.93
C GLY A 118 -12.64 -5.82 -9.12
N LEU A 119 -12.11 -4.84 -8.38
CA LEU A 119 -10.91 -4.93 -7.53
C LEU A 119 -11.24 -4.88 -6.02
N SER A 120 -12.53 -4.89 -5.65
CA SER A 120 -12.96 -4.80 -4.23
C SER A 120 -12.60 -5.99 -3.36
N ASP A 121 -12.14 -7.10 -3.93
CA ASP A 121 -11.74 -8.27 -3.16
C ASP A 121 -10.42 -8.07 -2.43
N ILE A 122 -9.57 -7.13 -2.87
CA ILE A 122 -8.26 -6.90 -2.26
C ILE A 122 -8.14 -5.53 -1.58
N VAL A 123 -9.15 -4.67 -1.66
CA VAL A 123 -9.13 -3.32 -1.06
C VAL A 123 -10.30 -3.17 -0.10
N PRO A 124 -10.09 -2.71 1.15
CA PRO A 124 -11.18 -2.46 2.08
C PRO A 124 -12.21 -1.47 1.50
N LYS A 125 -13.50 -1.76 1.68
CA LYS A 125 -14.55 -0.83 1.25
C LYS A 125 -14.50 0.44 2.09
N LEU A 126 -14.71 1.59 1.47
CA LEU A 126 -14.63 2.89 2.12
C LEU A 126 -15.94 3.66 1.99
N TRP A 127 -16.34 4.37 3.05
CA TRP A 127 -17.46 5.30 3.00
C TRP A 127 -17.27 6.43 4.01
N VAL A 128 -18.04 7.51 3.85
CA VAL A 128 -18.06 8.62 4.81
C VAL A 128 -19.38 8.59 5.56
N GLU A 129 -19.30 8.71 6.88
CA GLU A 129 -20.47 8.74 7.76
C GLU A 129 -20.19 9.54 9.04
N PRO A 130 -21.22 10.15 9.66
CA PRO A 130 -21.06 10.82 10.94
C PRO A 130 -20.56 9.90 12.05
N VAL A 131 -19.71 10.44 12.91
CA VAL A 131 -19.16 9.78 14.10
C VAL A 131 -19.45 10.69 15.29
N SER A 132 -20.17 10.16 16.28
CA SER A 132 -20.47 10.87 17.52
C SER A 132 -20.11 9.98 18.70
N GLY A 133 -18.96 10.26 19.33
CA GLY A 133 -18.32 9.37 20.30
C GLY A 133 -17.35 10.12 21.21
N VAL A 134 -16.83 9.45 22.24
CA VAL A 134 -15.74 9.98 23.08
C VAL A 134 -14.46 9.22 22.77
N ILE A 135 -13.36 9.96 22.63
CA ILE A 135 -12.04 9.37 22.39
C ILE A 135 -11.57 8.62 23.63
N PRO A 136 -11.29 7.31 23.51
CA PRO A 136 -10.82 6.49 24.62
C PRO A 136 -9.59 7.07 25.30
N GLY A 137 -9.66 7.23 26.62
CA GLY A 137 -8.54 7.71 27.44
C GLY A 137 -8.33 9.23 27.45
N HIS A 138 -9.12 10.00 26.68
CA HIS A 138 -8.95 11.45 26.59
C HIS A 138 -10.21 12.26 26.96
N GLY A 139 -11.40 11.63 27.06
CA GLY A 139 -12.66 12.32 27.38
C GLY A 139 -13.16 13.31 26.31
N PHE A 140 -12.39 13.54 25.25
CA PHE A 140 -12.74 14.45 24.17
C PHE A 140 -13.88 13.86 23.32
N ARG A 141 -15.02 14.56 23.28
CA ARG A 141 -16.14 14.19 22.42
C ARG A 141 -15.91 14.66 20.99
N VAL A 142 -16.06 13.74 20.05
CA VAL A 142 -16.10 14.02 18.61
C VAL A 142 -17.55 14.01 18.13
N ASN A 143 -17.88 14.89 17.19
CA ASN A 143 -19.15 14.92 16.49
C ASN A 143 -18.93 15.48 15.09
N TRP A 144 -18.35 14.67 14.20
CA TRP A 144 -17.94 15.07 12.86
C TRP A 144 -17.99 13.88 11.91
N LEU A 145 -17.69 14.07 10.63
CA LEU A 145 -17.64 12.96 9.68
C LEU A 145 -16.33 12.17 9.84
N GLY A 146 -16.41 10.85 9.75
CA GLY A 146 -15.25 9.96 9.69
C GLY A 146 -15.14 9.29 8.32
N LEU A 147 -13.92 8.87 7.94
CA LEU A 147 -13.74 7.92 6.84
C LEU A 147 -13.79 6.51 7.43
N TRP A 148 -14.85 5.80 7.10
CA TRP A 148 -15.09 4.44 7.53
C TRP A 148 -14.49 3.45 6.52
N ALA A 149 -14.01 2.32 7.03
CA ALA A 149 -13.44 1.25 6.25
C ALA A 149 -13.83 -0.13 6.79
N ASP A 150 -13.97 -1.10 5.90
CA ASP A 150 -13.91 -2.52 6.29
C ASP A 150 -12.59 -2.81 7.04
N ILE A 151 -12.63 -3.73 8.00
CA ILE A 151 -11.42 -4.21 8.67
C ILE A 151 -10.71 -5.18 7.73
N ALA A 152 -9.48 -4.85 7.32
CA ALA A 152 -8.59 -5.83 6.70
C ALA A 152 -8.11 -6.81 7.77
N ASP A 153 -8.57 -8.05 7.69
CA ASP A 153 -8.13 -9.10 8.60
C ASP A 153 -6.72 -9.61 8.24
N GLY A 154 -6.03 -10.14 9.24
CA GLY A 154 -4.67 -10.65 9.11
C GLY A 154 -3.61 -9.78 9.80
N VAL A 155 -2.38 -9.98 9.36
CA VAL A 155 -1.18 -9.33 9.89
C VAL A 155 -0.43 -8.71 8.72
N SER A 156 0.21 -7.56 8.92
CA SER A 156 1.08 -6.98 7.91
C SER A 156 2.19 -7.97 7.54
N ILE A 157 2.53 -8.01 6.26
CA ILE A 157 3.56 -8.93 5.76
C ILE A 157 4.91 -8.70 6.45
N GLU A 158 5.24 -7.46 6.79
CA GLU A 158 6.44 -7.12 7.57
C GLU A 158 6.44 -7.81 8.93
N ASN A 159 5.33 -7.71 9.68
CA ASN A 159 5.24 -8.29 11.01
C ASN A 159 5.32 -9.81 10.98
N ILE A 160 4.68 -10.46 9.99
CA ILE A 160 4.77 -11.92 9.80
C ILE A 160 6.23 -12.36 9.75
N LYS A 161 7.05 -11.61 8.99
CA LYS A 161 8.46 -11.89 8.79
C LYS A 161 9.31 -11.56 10.02
N GLU A 162 9.12 -10.40 10.64
CA GLU A 162 10.12 -9.83 11.56
C GLU A 162 9.74 -9.93 13.04
N SER A 163 8.45 -9.89 13.37
CA SER A 163 8.00 -9.41 14.69
C SER A 163 7.07 -10.35 15.46
N GLY A 164 6.85 -11.57 14.98
CA GLY A 164 6.08 -12.58 15.71
C GLY A 164 6.69 -12.94 17.07
N LYS A 165 5.86 -13.11 18.11
CA LYS A 165 6.27 -13.54 19.46
C LYS A 165 5.46 -14.77 19.92
N PRO A 166 6.08 -15.97 20.02
CA PRO A 166 7.42 -16.30 19.52
C PRO A 166 7.50 -16.11 18.00
N HIS A 167 8.70 -16.03 17.43
CA HIS A 167 8.82 -15.92 15.97
C HIS A 167 8.21 -17.14 15.29
N MET A 168 7.52 -16.91 14.17
CA MET A 168 6.92 -17.98 13.37
C MET A 168 7.99 -18.96 12.87
N ASP A 169 7.64 -20.24 12.87
CA ASP A 169 8.48 -21.29 12.30
C ASP A 169 8.71 -21.04 10.79
N PRO A 170 9.96 -21.12 10.28
CA PRO A 170 10.24 -20.85 8.87
C PRO A 170 9.48 -21.74 7.88
N ASP A 171 9.16 -22.99 8.24
CA ASP A 171 8.42 -23.91 7.36
C ASP A 171 6.94 -23.52 7.33
N VAL A 172 6.38 -23.09 8.46
CA VAL A 172 5.02 -22.52 8.53
C VAL A 172 4.95 -21.22 7.72
N MET A 173 5.96 -20.36 7.84
CA MET A 173 6.04 -19.14 7.06
C MET A 173 6.12 -19.44 5.55
N LEU A 174 6.98 -20.38 5.15
CA LEU A 174 7.07 -20.80 3.75
C LEU A 174 5.75 -21.37 3.23
N ASP A 175 5.04 -22.19 4.02
CA ASP A 175 3.74 -22.75 3.66
C ASP A 175 2.68 -21.67 3.36
N ILE A 176 2.62 -20.61 4.17
CA ILE A 176 1.69 -19.50 3.93
C ILE A 176 1.99 -18.82 2.58
N PHE A 177 3.24 -18.46 2.34
CA PHE A 177 3.62 -17.65 1.18
C PHE A 177 3.66 -18.47 -0.12
N GLN A 178 4.00 -19.75 -0.04
CA GLN A 178 4.16 -20.61 -1.22
C GLN A 178 2.89 -21.42 -1.55
N ASN A 179 2.20 -21.95 -0.54
CA ASN A 179 1.11 -22.91 -0.76
C ASN A 179 -0.28 -22.34 -0.49
N LYS A 180 -0.42 -21.36 0.42
CA LYS A 180 -1.73 -20.80 0.80
C LYS A 180 -2.04 -19.46 0.13
N LEU A 181 -1.03 -18.73 -0.31
CA LEU A 181 -1.19 -17.40 -0.91
C LEU A 181 -2.17 -17.43 -2.08
N ASN A 182 -3.20 -16.60 -2.03
CA ASN A 182 -4.21 -16.57 -3.07
C ASN A 182 -3.66 -15.96 -4.37
N HIS A 183 -3.37 -16.81 -5.35
CA HIS A 183 -2.82 -16.41 -6.66
C HIS A 183 -3.71 -15.39 -7.40
N THR A 184 -5.04 -15.46 -7.24
CA THR A 184 -5.94 -14.48 -7.87
C THR A 184 -5.75 -13.10 -7.25
N GLU A 185 -5.62 -13.03 -5.93
CA GLU A 185 -5.48 -11.76 -5.22
C GLU A 185 -4.11 -11.11 -5.45
N VAL A 186 -3.03 -11.89 -5.58
CA VAL A 186 -1.72 -11.34 -5.98
C VAL A 186 -1.77 -10.73 -7.38
N LYS A 187 -2.49 -11.35 -8.33
CA LYS A 187 -2.71 -10.75 -9.66
C LYS A 187 -3.54 -9.48 -9.58
N LEU A 188 -4.62 -9.48 -8.80
CA LEU A 188 -5.44 -8.30 -8.61
C LEU A 188 -4.65 -7.17 -7.93
N ALA A 189 -3.73 -7.50 -7.03
CA ALA A 189 -2.82 -6.56 -6.39
C ALA A 189 -1.87 -5.91 -7.42
N ALA A 190 -1.30 -6.71 -8.33
CA ALA A 190 -0.46 -6.18 -9.41
C ALA A 190 -1.24 -5.30 -10.38
N LEU A 191 -2.46 -5.71 -10.75
CA LEU A 191 -3.39 -4.90 -11.55
C LEU A 191 -3.73 -3.60 -10.84
N PHE A 192 -4.11 -3.65 -9.56
CA PHE A 192 -4.47 -2.49 -8.76
C PHE A 192 -3.30 -1.52 -8.61
N ASP A 193 -2.11 -1.99 -8.22
CA ASP A 193 -0.94 -1.15 -8.00
C ASP A 193 -0.51 -0.41 -9.27
N LEU A 194 -0.47 -1.11 -10.41
CA LEU A 194 -0.10 -0.49 -11.68
C LEU A 194 -1.20 0.43 -12.22
N PHE A 195 -2.47 0.00 -12.14
CA PHE A 195 -3.60 0.76 -12.66
C PHE A 195 -3.88 2.04 -11.89
N THR A 196 -3.73 1.99 -10.56
CA THR A 196 -3.95 3.15 -9.68
C THR A 196 -2.67 3.90 -9.33
N SER A 197 -1.54 3.52 -9.93
CA SER A 197 -0.25 4.18 -9.71
C SER A 197 0.16 4.26 -8.24
N GLN A 198 0.02 3.14 -7.51
CA GLN A 198 0.37 3.07 -6.09
C GLN A 198 1.87 3.29 -5.89
N CYS A 199 2.23 4.22 -5.02
CA CYS A 199 3.59 4.75 -4.91
C CYS A 199 4.27 4.46 -3.57
N ASP A 200 3.59 3.76 -2.67
CA ASP A 200 4.20 3.32 -1.42
C ASP A 200 3.74 1.90 -1.05
N ARG A 201 3.78 0.97 -2.00
CA ARG A 201 3.36 -0.40 -1.72
C ARG A 201 4.51 -1.25 -1.17
N HIS A 202 4.81 -1.04 0.11
CA HIS A 202 5.75 -1.85 0.91
C HIS A 202 5.04 -2.90 1.78
N GLN A 203 5.83 -3.71 2.47
CA GLN A 203 5.39 -4.86 3.28
C GLN A 203 4.45 -4.54 4.46
N GLN A 204 4.32 -3.27 4.88
CA GLN A 204 3.33 -2.89 5.89
C GLN A 204 1.95 -2.59 5.27
N ASN A 205 1.90 -2.30 3.96
CA ASN A 205 0.69 -1.91 3.23
C ASN A 205 0.01 -3.11 2.55
N TYR A 206 0.46 -4.32 2.85
CA TYR A 206 -0.19 -5.57 2.53
C TYR A 206 -0.41 -6.38 3.80
N PHE A 207 -1.65 -6.82 4.01
CA PHE A 207 -2.04 -7.70 5.10
C PHE A 207 -2.34 -9.09 4.55
N LEU A 208 -1.91 -10.11 5.29
CA LEU A 208 -2.10 -11.51 4.96
C LEU A 208 -2.69 -12.23 6.16
N ASN A 209 -3.73 -13.03 5.95
CA ASN A 209 -4.28 -13.89 7.00
C ASN A 209 -3.81 -15.35 6.85
N GLU A 210 -4.14 -16.20 7.82
CA GLU A 210 -3.73 -17.61 7.85
C GLU A 210 -4.33 -18.48 6.72
N HIS A 211 -5.35 -17.97 6.02
CA HIS A 211 -5.96 -18.61 4.86
C HIS A 211 -5.38 -18.11 3.53
N GLY A 212 -4.36 -17.23 3.57
CA GLY A 212 -3.72 -16.68 2.38
C GLY A 212 -4.51 -15.55 1.70
N LYS A 213 -5.49 -14.95 2.40
CA LYS A 213 -6.22 -13.76 1.94
C LYS A 213 -5.30 -12.54 1.98
N LEU A 214 -5.21 -11.81 0.88
CA LEU A 214 -4.41 -10.61 0.73
C LEU A 214 -5.28 -9.34 0.73
N TRP A 215 -4.88 -8.36 1.52
CA TRP A 215 -5.48 -7.01 1.53
C TRP A 215 -4.42 -5.94 1.26
N ALA A 216 -4.73 -5.01 0.36
CA ALA A 216 -3.99 -3.78 0.09
C ALA A 216 -4.60 -2.62 0.89
N ILE A 217 -3.85 -2.11 1.87
CA ILE A 217 -4.27 -1.00 2.73
C ILE A 217 -3.44 0.26 2.48
N ASP A 218 -3.81 1.37 3.13
CA ASP A 218 -3.10 2.67 3.05
C ASP A 218 -2.87 3.17 1.61
N ASN A 219 -3.94 3.13 0.82
CA ASN A 219 -3.94 3.44 -0.62
C ASN A 219 -3.93 4.96 -0.91
N ASP A 220 -3.30 5.78 -0.06
CA ASP A 220 -3.33 7.25 -0.15
C ASP A 220 -2.07 7.87 -0.79
N GLN A 221 -1.02 7.08 -1.00
CA GLN A 221 0.18 7.46 -1.72
C GLN A 221 0.12 6.94 -3.17
N VAL A 222 -0.44 7.74 -4.08
CA VAL A 222 -0.49 7.42 -5.52
C VAL A 222 0.20 8.51 -6.36
N TYR A 223 0.28 8.31 -7.68
CA TYR A 223 0.74 9.37 -8.61
C TYR A 223 0.11 10.73 -8.28
N SER A 224 0.87 11.81 -8.42
CA SER A 224 0.50 13.20 -8.11
C SER A 224 0.19 13.54 -6.64
N THR A 225 -0.04 12.56 -5.75
CA THR A 225 -0.31 12.81 -4.32
C THR A 225 0.75 12.24 -3.38
N ALA A 226 1.61 11.34 -3.88
CA ALA A 226 2.73 10.82 -3.14
C ALA A 226 3.75 11.92 -2.80
N TRP A 227 4.41 11.77 -1.66
CA TRP A 227 5.48 12.68 -1.21
C TRP A 227 6.70 12.71 -2.15
N ARG A 228 6.83 11.71 -3.03
CA ARG A 228 7.87 11.61 -4.07
C ARG A 228 7.25 11.55 -5.46
N HIS A 229 7.97 12.05 -6.46
CA HIS A 229 7.62 11.84 -7.86
C HIS A 229 7.73 10.35 -8.20
N CYS A 230 6.59 9.68 -8.30
CA CYS A 230 6.50 8.26 -8.55
C CYS A 230 5.35 7.98 -9.53
N GLY A 231 5.59 7.09 -10.48
CA GLY A 231 4.56 6.56 -11.38
C GLY A 231 3.87 5.33 -10.77
N PHE A 232 4.62 4.45 -10.12
CA PHE A 232 4.16 3.34 -9.26
C PHE A 232 5.37 2.69 -8.56
N ASP A 233 5.25 2.22 -7.32
CA ASP A 233 6.31 1.49 -6.62
C ASP A 233 5.72 0.41 -5.71
N SER A 234 5.98 -0.86 -6.05
CA SER A 234 5.23 -1.99 -5.49
C SER A 234 6.03 -3.28 -5.37
N LEU A 235 5.90 -3.93 -4.21
CA LEU A 235 6.53 -5.21 -3.95
C LEU A 235 6.04 -6.38 -4.81
N VAL A 236 4.95 -6.23 -5.57
CA VAL A 236 4.44 -7.28 -6.50
C VAL A 236 4.84 -7.03 -7.96
N LEU A 237 5.40 -5.86 -8.28
CA LEU A 237 5.75 -5.43 -9.63
C LEU A 237 7.28 -5.45 -9.85
N PRO A 238 7.81 -6.28 -10.77
CA PRO A 238 9.23 -6.65 -10.84
C PRO A 238 10.18 -5.58 -11.40
N THR A 239 9.71 -4.35 -11.59
CA THR A 239 10.47 -3.22 -12.17
C THR A 239 10.63 -2.05 -11.20
N THR A 240 10.23 -2.24 -9.94
CA THR A 240 10.09 -1.17 -8.95
C THR A 240 11.07 -1.30 -7.80
N GLN A 241 11.29 -0.20 -7.08
CA GLN A 241 12.23 -0.15 -5.97
C GLN A 241 11.83 -1.09 -4.82
N LYS A 242 10.54 -1.11 -4.42
CA LYS A 242 10.07 -1.99 -3.33
C LYS A 242 10.25 -3.46 -3.69
N PHE A 243 10.02 -3.85 -4.95
CA PHE A 243 10.29 -5.21 -5.42
C PHE A 243 11.78 -5.54 -5.37
N MET A 244 12.63 -4.62 -5.80
CA MET A 244 14.08 -4.82 -5.82
C MET A 244 14.69 -4.87 -4.42
N ILE A 245 14.11 -4.18 -3.43
CA ILE A 245 14.51 -4.31 -2.02
C ILE A 245 14.39 -5.76 -1.55
N ASN A 246 13.36 -6.49 -2.00
CA ASN A 246 13.20 -7.90 -1.66
C ASN A 246 14.23 -8.80 -2.37
N HIS A 247 14.67 -8.42 -3.57
CA HIS A 247 15.62 -9.21 -4.35
C HIS A 247 17.09 -8.97 -4.00
N LEU A 248 17.44 -7.72 -3.67
CA LEU A 248 18.84 -7.29 -3.51
C LEU A 248 19.16 -6.83 -2.08
N GLY A 249 18.14 -6.60 -1.25
CA GLY A 249 18.28 -6.06 0.10
C GLY A 249 18.20 -4.54 0.15
N TRP A 250 17.56 -4.02 1.20
CA TRP A 250 17.32 -2.59 1.38
C TRP A 250 18.60 -1.74 1.36
N GLY A 251 19.62 -2.15 2.11
CA GLY A 251 20.88 -1.39 2.20
C GLY A 251 21.62 -1.30 0.87
N TYR A 252 21.51 -2.33 0.03
CA TYR A 252 22.07 -2.33 -1.32
C TYR A 252 21.28 -1.38 -2.23
N VAL A 253 19.95 -1.54 -2.30
CA VAL A 253 19.08 -0.74 -3.19
C VAL A 253 19.06 0.75 -2.84
N MET A 254 18.98 1.08 -1.55
CA MET A 254 18.89 2.47 -1.10
C MET A 254 20.22 3.19 -1.10
N LYS A 255 21.35 2.47 -1.24
CA LYS A 255 22.71 3.01 -1.10
C LYS A 255 22.78 3.97 0.10
N PHE A 256 22.21 3.58 1.24
CA PHE A 256 22.17 4.48 2.38
C PHE A 256 23.62 4.75 2.82
N PRO A 257 23.99 6.00 3.19
CA PRO A 257 25.36 6.35 3.56
C PRO A 257 25.71 5.79 4.95
N PHE A 258 25.70 4.46 5.08
CA PHE A 258 26.37 3.80 6.18
C PHE A 258 27.88 3.94 6.00
N GLU A 259 28.63 3.91 7.10
CA GLU A 259 30.10 3.88 7.05
C GLU A 259 30.62 2.68 6.23
N ASN A 260 29.81 1.62 6.09
CA ASN A 260 30.08 0.44 5.28
C ASN A 260 28.80 -0.05 4.58
N PRO A 261 28.37 0.56 3.45
CA PRO A 261 27.21 0.05 2.74
C PRO A 261 27.52 -1.35 2.19
N PRO A 262 26.48 -2.20 1.99
CA PRO A 262 26.66 -3.55 1.47
C PRO A 262 27.33 -3.48 0.10
N LYS A 263 28.57 -3.96 -0.03
CA LYS A 263 29.29 -3.99 -1.31
C LYS A 263 28.66 -4.98 -2.30
N THR A 264 27.91 -5.94 -1.79
CA THR A 264 27.22 -6.98 -2.57
C THR A 264 25.75 -7.03 -2.19
N TRP A 265 24.95 -7.55 -3.12
CA TRP A 265 23.54 -7.85 -2.88
C TRP A 265 23.38 -8.99 -1.87
N MET A 266 22.17 -9.13 -1.33
CA MET A 266 21.82 -10.26 -0.47
C MET A 266 21.85 -11.57 -1.27
N HIS A 267 22.63 -12.56 -0.80
CA HIS A 267 22.74 -13.86 -1.46
C HIS A 267 21.54 -14.78 -1.18
N ASP A 268 20.89 -14.58 -0.03
CA ASP A 268 19.71 -15.33 0.37
C ASP A 268 18.45 -14.71 -0.25
N GLN A 269 17.50 -15.56 -0.63
CA GLN A 269 16.24 -15.09 -1.19
C GLN A 269 15.26 -14.70 -0.09
N HIS A 270 14.59 -13.57 -0.33
CA HIS A 270 13.54 -13.09 0.55
C HIS A 270 12.21 -13.78 0.21
N LEU A 271 11.40 -14.14 1.22
CA LEU A 271 10.09 -14.77 1.00
C LEU A 271 9.16 -13.93 0.11
N LEU A 272 9.33 -12.61 0.14
CA LEU A 272 8.55 -11.69 -0.69
C LEU A 272 8.89 -11.76 -2.18
N SER A 273 9.92 -12.50 -2.59
CA SER A 273 10.11 -12.86 -3.99
C SER A 273 8.95 -13.73 -4.53
N LEU A 274 8.24 -14.44 -3.65
CA LEU A 274 7.02 -15.19 -3.99
C LEU A 274 5.81 -14.30 -4.28
N PHE A 275 5.90 -12.97 -4.12
CA PHE A 275 4.82 -12.03 -4.48
C PHE A 275 4.90 -11.52 -5.92
N ASP A 276 5.88 -11.99 -6.68
CA ASP A 276 6.01 -11.68 -8.10
C ASP A 276 4.78 -12.17 -8.87
N TYR A 277 3.97 -11.23 -9.38
CA TYR A 277 2.70 -11.53 -10.06
C TYR A 277 2.84 -12.58 -11.16
N ARG A 278 4.01 -12.66 -11.80
CA ARG A 278 4.31 -13.58 -12.90
C ARG A 278 4.16 -15.04 -12.46
N CYS A 279 4.44 -15.33 -11.19
CA CYS A 279 4.27 -16.65 -10.58
C CYS A 279 2.80 -17.03 -10.31
N HIS A 280 1.87 -16.09 -10.45
CA HIS A 280 0.44 -16.28 -10.15
C HIS A 280 -0.46 -16.21 -11.38
N THR A 281 0.12 -16.01 -12.57
CA THR A 281 -0.61 -15.95 -13.85
C THR A 281 -1.23 -17.28 -14.28
N GLY A 282 -0.67 -18.41 -13.83
CA GLY A 282 -1.10 -19.76 -14.21
C GLY A 282 -0.65 -20.17 -15.62
N ASN A 283 0.02 -19.28 -16.37
CA ASN A 283 0.60 -19.60 -17.67
C ASN A 283 2.12 -19.69 -17.60
N ARG A 284 2.72 -20.42 -18.55
CA ARG A 284 4.17 -20.68 -18.57
C ARG A 284 4.99 -19.40 -18.77
N ASN A 285 4.45 -18.46 -19.54
CA ASN A 285 5.13 -17.21 -19.89
C ASN A 285 5.17 -16.22 -18.72
N GLY A 286 4.35 -16.43 -17.68
CA GLY A 286 4.29 -15.54 -16.53
C GLY A 286 3.64 -14.20 -16.85
N THR A 287 2.77 -14.11 -17.85
CA THR A 287 2.22 -12.83 -18.32
C THR A 287 0.73 -12.68 -18.02
N ILE A 288 0.30 -11.48 -17.68
CA ILE A 288 -1.12 -11.10 -17.70
C ILE A 288 -1.54 -10.77 -19.13
N GLY A 289 -0.71 -10.06 -19.90
CA GLY A 289 -1.01 -9.66 -21.27
C GLY A 289 -2.32 -8.86 -21.34
N PHE A 290 -3.27 -9.35 -22.12
CA PHE A 290 -4.62 -8.77 -22.25
C PHE A 290 -5.68 -9.50 -21.40
N ASN A 291 -5.28 -10.48 -20.59
CA ASN A 291 -6.20 -11.33 -19.82
C ASN A 291 -6.68 -10.64 -18.54
N PHE A 292 -7.44 -9.56 -18.71
CA PHE A 292 -8.03 -8.79 -17.61
C PHE A 292 -9.37 -9.39 -17.19
N PRO A 293 -9.75 -9.30 -15.89
CA PRO A 293 -11.11 -9.57 -15.45
C PRO A 293 -12.14 -8.79 -16.27
N PRO A 294 -13.31 -9.37 -16.61
CA PRO A 294 -14.30 -8.69 -17.45
C PRO A 294 -14.72 -7.32 -16.94
N ALA A 295 -14.95 -7.19 -15.62
CA ALA A 295 -15.29 -5.91 -14.99
C ALA A 295 -14.18 -4.86 -15.19
N MET A 296 -12.92 -5.26 -14.99
CA MET A 296 -11.77 -4.37 -15.21
C MET A 296 -11.67 -3.94 -16.67
N ARG A 297 -11.87 -4.86 -17.63
CA ARG A 297 -11.86 -4.53 -19.06
C ARG A 297 -12.94 -3.51 -19.41
N GLN A 298 -14.18 -3.71 -18.95
CA GLN A 298 -15.29 -2.78 -19.17
C GLN A 298 -15.01 -1.41 -18.55
N CYS A 299 -14.50 -1.39 -17.32
CA CYS A 299 -14.09 -0.18 -16.60
C CYS A 299 -13.02 0.60 -17.40
N MET A 300 -11.97 -0.08 -17.89
CA MET A 300 -10.93 0.55 -18.72
C MET A 300 -11.48 1.06 -20.06
N GLN A 301 -12.39 0.33 -20.70
CA GLN A 301 -13.02 0.78 -21.96
C GLN A 301 -13.82 2.06 -21.75
N ARG A 302 -14.52 2.17 -20.62
CA ARG A 302 -15.22 3.39 -20.25
C ARG A 302 -14.26 4.54 -20.00
N LEU A 303 -13.23 4.33 -19.19
CA LEU A 303 -12.25 5.38 -18.87
C LEU A 303 -11.50 5.87 -20.10
N SER A 304 -11.11 4.98 -21.01
CA SER A 304 -10.40 5.36 -22.24
C SER A 304 -11.27 6.18 -23.21
N SER A 305 -12.60 6.03 -23.14
CA SER A 305 -13.56 6.79 -23.94
C SER A 305 -13.91 8.17 -23.39
N LEU A 306 -13.54 8.47 -22.13
CA LEU A 306 -13.84 9.74 -21.47
C LEU A 306 -12.63 10.68 -21.50
N ASP A 307 -12.91 11.98 -21.46
CA ASP A 307 -11.87 12.99 -21.23
C ASP A 307 -11.51 13.09 -19.74
N PRO A 308 -10.26 13.45 -19.37
CA PRO A 308 -9.85 13.55 -17.97
C PRO A 308 -10.76 14.40 -17.08
N PRO A 309 -11.29 15.58 -17.49
CA PRO A 309 -12.24 16.33 -16.68
C PRO A 309 -13.55 15.59 -16.42
N GLN A 310 -14.03 14.77 -17.37
CA GLN A 310 -15.23 13.95 -17.18
C GLN A 310 -14.97 12.84 -16.16
N ILE A 311 -13.79 12.20 -16.20
CA ILE A 311 -13.38 11.20 -15.21
C ILE A 311 -13.26 11.84 -13.82
N THR A 312 -12.65 13.03 -13.72
CA THR A 312 -12.55 13.79 -12.46
C THR A 312 -13.93 14.05 -11.86
N ASN A 313 -14.88 14.54 -12.66
CA ASN A 313 -16.24 14.82 -12.20
C ASN A 313 -17.00 13.55 -11.84
N LEU A 314 -16.84 12.49 -12.64
CA LEU A 314 -17.54 11.22 -12.45
C LEU A 314 -17.10 10.52 -11.16
N TYR A 315 -15.80 10.50 -10.86
CA TYR A 315 -15.25 9.76 -9.71
C TYR A 315 -14.98 10.65 -8.48
N GLY A 316 -14.90 11.97 -8.66
CA GLY A 316 -14.60 12.92 -7.59
C GLY A 316 -13.12 13.06 -7.25
N PHE A 317 -12.22 12.82 -8.22
CA PHE A 317 -10.77 12.98 -8.00
C PHE A 317 -10.41 14.42 -7.62
N PRO A 318 -9.40 14.63 -6.75
CA PRO A 318 -9.00 15.97 -6.34
C PRO A 318 -8.14 16.70 -7.38
N ASP A 319 -7.55 15.99 -8.34
CA ASP A 319 -6.64 16.53 -9.37
C ASP A 319 -6.92 15.85 -10.72
N VAL A 320 -6.98 16.64 -11.80
CA VAL A 320 -7.21 16.14 -13.17
C VAL A 320 -6.06 15.25 -13.67
N ARG A 321 -4.83 15.44 -13.15
CA ARG A 321 -3.68 14.61 -13.51
C ARG A 321 -3.85 13.15 -13.09
N LEU A 322 -4.61 12.88 -12.01
CA LEU A 322 -4.98 11.51 -11.62
C LEU A 322 -5.90 10.89 -12.66
N ALA A 323 -6.92 11.62 -13.09
CA ALA A 323 -7.85 11.18 -14.11
C ALA A 323 -7.15 10.93 -15.46
N GLU A 324 -6.18 11.78 -15.82
CA GLU A 324 -5.34 11.58 -17.00
C GLU A 324 -4.51 10.30 -16.89
N ALA A 325 -3.89 10.04 -15.74
CA ALA A 325 -3.16 8.79 -15.49
C ALA A 325 -4.07 7.55 -15.66
N PHE A 326 -5.28 7.57 -15.09
CA PHE A 326 -6.24 6.47 -15.27
C PHE A 326 -6.65 6.24 -16.72
N ARG A 327 -6.89 7.33 -17.46
CA ARG A 327 -7.23 7.27 -18.89
C ARG A 327 -6.08 6.67 -19.69
N ASN A 328 -4.86 7.21 -19.52
CA ASN A 328 -3.67 6.76 -20.25
C ASN A 328 -3.36 5.29 -19.94
N ARG A 329 -3.40 4.89 -18.66
CA ARG A 329 -3.25 3.49 -18.25
C ARG A 329 -4.30 2.59 -18.89
N SER A 330 -5.56 3.01 -18.91
CA SER A 330 -6.64 2.25 -19.54
C SER A 330 -6.40 2.03 -21.02
N VAL A 331 -5.96 3.07 -21.75
CA VAL A 331 -5.60 2.96 -23.17
C VAL A 331 -4.45 1.99 -23.38
N ASP A 332 -3.37 2.11 -22.61
CA ASP A 332 -2.20 1.24 -22.73
C ASP A 332 -2.53 -0.22 -22.39
N PHE A 333 -3.29 -0.48 -21.33
CA PHE A 333 -3.74 -1.83 -20.99
C PHE A 333 -4.55 -2.47 -22.13
N LEU A 334 -5.50 -1.72 -22.70
CA LEU A 334 -6.39 -2.23 -23.74
C LEU A 334 -5.69 -2.44 -25.08
N THR A 335 -4.71 -1.60 -25.42
CA THR A 335 -4.08 -1.60 -26.76
C THR A 335 -2.74 -2.33 -26.79
N LYS A 336 -2.03 -2.39 -25.67
CA LYS A 336 -0.64 -2.91 -25.60
C LYS A 336 -0.45 -3.99 -24.52
N GLY A 337 -1.40 -4.14 -23.59
CA GLY A 337 -1.38 -5.18 -22.57
C GLY A 337 -0.59 -4.80 -21.30
N PHE A 338 -0.67 -5.65 -20.29
CA PHE A 338 -0.15 -5.41 -18.94
C PHE A 338 1.37 -5.17 -18.92
N GLU A 339 2.15 -6.06 -19.54
CA GLU A 339 3.61 -6.01 -19.48
C GLU A 339 4.16 -4.77 -20.21
N TRP A 340 3.58 -4.42 -21.36
CA TRP A 340 3.97 -3.19 -22.05
C TRP A 340 3.67 -1.96 -21.17
N THR A 341 2.47 -1.93 -20.58
CA THR A 341 2.04 -0.85 -19.69
C THR A 341 2.98 -0.72 -18.49
N LEU A 342 3.39 -1.83 -17.89
CA LEU A 342 4.35 -1.86 -16.77
C LEU A 342 5.70 -1.25 -17.15
N LEU A 343 6.19 -1.46 -18.37
CA LEU A 343 7.54 -1.04 -18.78
C LEU A 343 7.57 0.37 -19.36
N HIS A 344 6.51 0.76 -20.07
CA HIS A 344 6.49 1.91 -20.96
C HIS A 344 5.29 2.85 -20.79
N GLY A 345 4.23 2.40 -20.12
CA GLY A 345 3.02 3.22 -19.97
C GLY A 345 3.24 4.37 -19.00
N GLU A 346 2.51 5.47 -19.20
CA GLU A 346 2.56 6.65 -18.33
C GLU A 346 1.44 6.62 -17.27
N PRO A 347 1.67 7.14 -16.05
CA PRO A 347 2.88 7.83 -15.59
C PRO A 347 4.02 6.84 -15.28
N THR A 348 5.23 7.12 -15.77
CA THR A 348 6.42 6.32 -15.48
C THR A 348 7.14 6.76 -14.20
N ASN A 349 7.90 5.85 -13.60
CA ASN A 349 8.83 6.21 -12.53
C ASN A 349 9.96 7.08 -13.09
N SER A 350 10.50 7.97 -12.26
CA SER A 350 11.75 8.63 -12.59
C SER A 350 12.86 7.58 -12.80
N PRO A 351 13.87 7.85 -13.65
CA PRO A 351 14.96 6.91 -13.94
C PRO A 351 15.58 6.21 -12.71
N PRO A 352 15.86 6.86 -11.56
CA PRO A 352 16.42 6.17 -10.39
C PRO A 352 15.52 5.10 -9.77
N HIS A 353 14.20 5.15 -10.03
CA HIS A 353 13.22 4.22 -9.50
C HIS A 353 12.72 3.23 -10.56
N ARG A 354 13.40 3.14 -11.72
CA ARG A 354 13.13 2.16 -12.77
C ARG A 354 14.20 1.08 -12.74
N TYR A 355 13.76 -0.17 -12.68
CA TYR A 355 14.64 -1.33 -12.66
C TYR A 355 14.36 -2.23 -13.86
N LYS A 356 15.40 -2.92 -14.34
CA LYS A 356 15.21 -4.07 -15.23
C LYS A 356 14.29 -5.08 -14.56
N ILE A 357 13.55 -5.82 -15.37
CA ILE A 357 12.73 -6.92 -14.88
C ILE A 357 13.66 -7.94 -14.20
N ALA A 358 13.51 -8.12 -12.89
CA ALA A 358 14.26 -9.13 -12.16
C ALA A 358 13.87 -10.56 -12.59
N PRO A 359 14.75 -11.57 -12.41
CA PRO A 359 14.36 -12.97 -12.51
C PRO A 359 13.20 -13.28 -11.55
N ARG A 360 12.22 -14.05 -12.03
CA ARG A 360 11.12 -14.53 -11.17
C ARG A 360 11.61 -15.64 -10.25
N CYS A 361 11.13 -15.67 -9.02
CA CYS A 361 11.34 -16.79 -8.11
C CYS A 361 10.00 -17.34 -7.63
N CYS A 362 9.51 -18.38 -8.28
CA CYS A 362 8.17 -18.93 -8.02
C CYS A 362 8.14 -20.09 -7.01
N SER A 363 9.29 -20.51 -6.52
CA SER A 363 9.39 -21.52 -5.46
C SER A 363 10.68 -21.30 -4.67
N LEU A 364 10.59 -21.44 -3.36
CA LEU A 364 11.68 -21.30 -2.41
C LEU A 364 11.89 -22.61 -1.65
N ALA A 365 13.15 -22.96 -1.44
CA ALA A 365 13.56 -24.00 -0.52
C ALA A 365 14.20 -23.37 0.71
N ARG A 366 13.87 -23.89 1.89
CA ARG A 366 14.57 -23.54 3.12
C ARG A 366 15.99 -24.08 3.08
N ILE A 367 16.95 -23.26 3.48
CA ILE A 367 18.34 -23.70 3.69
C ILE A 367 18.38 -24.52 4.99
N PRO A 368 18.91 -25.76 4.97
CA PRO A 368 18.94 -26.63 6.15
C PRO A 368 19.53 -25.93 7.38
N HIS A 369 18.89 -26.11 8.54
CA HIS A 369 19.29 -25.50 9.82
C HIS A 369 19.37 -23.97 9.81
N SER A 370 18.72 -23.31 8.85
CA SER A 370 18.69 -21.85 8.73
C SER A 370 17.24 -21.32 8.72
N ARG A 371 17.09 -20.01 8.95
CA ARG A 371 15.83 -19.27 8.70
C ARG A 371 15.82 -18.62 7.32
N ARG A 372 16.76 -19.02 6.46
CA ARG A 372 17.05 -18.43 5.16
C ARG A 372 16.51 -19.32 4.05
N PHE A 373 16.22 -18.72 2.90
CA PHE A 373 15.62 -19.39 1.76
C PHE A 373 16.49 -19.20 0.51
N LYS A 374 16.37 -20.12 -0.43
CA LYS A 374 16.97 -20.04 -1.76
C LYS A 374 15.90 -20.30 -2.81
N CYS A 375 16.05 -19.69 -3.99
CA CYS A 375 15.17 -20.02 -5.11
C CYS A 375 15.44 -21.44 -5.58
N GLU A 376 14.39 -22.22 -5.83
CA GLU A 376 14.54 -23.55 -6.43
C GLU A 376 14.76 -23.49 -7.94
N GLN A 377 14.29 -22.42 -8.58
CA GLN A 377 14.54 -22.21 -10.01
C GLN A 377 15.98 -21.72 -10.21
N PRO A 378 16.70 -22.24 -11.23
CA PRO A 378 18.08 -21.85 -11.50
C PRO A 378 18.17 -20.33 -11.65
N GLU A 379 19.20 -19.75 -11.03
CA GLU A 379 19.44 -18.31 -11.01
C GLU A 379 19.29 -17.75 -12.44
N GLY A 380 18.25 -16.95 -12.67
CA GLY A 380 18.19 -16.11 -13.86
C GLY A 380 19.39 -15.15 -13.89
N PRO A 381 19.59 -14.39 -14.99
CA PRO A 381 20.72 -13.47 -15.08
C PRO A 381 20.81 -12.61 -13.81
N LYS A 382 21.95 -12.70 -13.12
CA LYS A 382 22.18 -12.04 -11.84
C LYS A 382 21.91 -10.55 -12.01
N MET A 383 20.91 -10.01 -11.30
CA MET A 383 20.59 -8.57 -11.25
C MET A 383 21.62 -7.81 -10.40
N HIS A 384 22.90 -7.95 -10.70
CA HIS A 384 24.01 -7.47 -9.88
C HIS A 384 24.33 -5.98 -10.08
N GLN A 385 23.45 -5.22 -10.74
CA GLN A 385 23.72 -3.86 -11.18
C GLN A 385 22.55 -2.93 -10.85
N LEU A 386 22.74 -2.03 -9.89
CA LEU A 386 21.84 -0.93 -9.60
C LEU A 386 22.18 0.29 -10.47
N PRO A 387 21.20 1.15 -10.84
CA PRO A 387 21.43 2.45 -11.49
C PRO A 387 22.62 3.22 -10.90
N TYR A 388 23.42 3.84 -11.78
CA TYR A 388 24.45 4.81 -11.37
C TYR A 388 23.82 5.97 -10.59
N GLY A 389 24.52 6.47 -9.57
CA GLY A 389 24.11 7.66 -8.83
C GLY A 389 23.23 7.40 -7.61
N ASN A 390 22.59 8.47 -7.12
CA ASN A 390 21.79 8.46 -5.91
C ASN A 390 20.40 7.84 -6.19
N PRO A 391 20.01 6.74 -5.53
CA PRO A 391 18.75 6.03 -5.81
C PRO A 391 17.50 6.79 -5.35
N SER A 392 17.67 7.91 -4.62
CA SER A 392 16.59 8.81 -4.21
C SER A 392 16.43 9.99 -5.17
N THR A 393 17.52 10.48 -5.78
CA THR A 393 17.48 11.71 -6.60
C THR A 393 17.76 11.48 -8.09
N GLY A 394 18.34 10.34 -8.47
CA GLY A 394 18.77 10.04 -9.85
C GLY A 394 19.93 10.87 -10.37
N GLY A 395 20.50 11.75 -9.53
CA GLY A 395 21.71 12.51 -9.85
C GLY A 395 22.99 11.76 -9.48
N PRO A 396 24.17 12.36 -9.70
CA PRO A 396 25.45 11.80 -9.27
C PRO A 396 25.42 11.38 -7.80
N TRP A 397 26.15 10.32 -7.47
CA TRP A 397 26.33 9.90 -6.09
C TRP A 397 26.94 11.05 -5.27
N ARG A 398 26.31 11.39 -4.14
CA ARG A 398 26.77 12.47 -3.23
C ARG A 398 27.23 11.95 -1.86
N GLY A 399 27.26 10.63 -1.66
CA GLY A 399 27.81 10.05 -0.45
C GLY A 399 29.34 9.98 -0.50
N PRO A 400 29.99 9.46 0.56
CA PRO A 400 31.44 9.38 0.61
C PRO A 400 32.02 8.60 -0.59
N PRO A 401 33.17 9.02 -1.14
CA PRO A 401 33.88 8.29 -2.20
C PRO A 401 34.20 6.84 -1.80
N GLY A 402 34.10 5.90 -2.76
CA GLY A 402 34.40 4.48 -2.52
C GLY A 402 33.28 3.67 -1.85
N LEU A 403 32.16 4.32 -1.51
CA LEU A 403 30.96 3.69 -0.93
C LEU A 403 29.83 3.45 -1.96
N ASP A 404 30.07 3.76 -3.25
CA ASP A 404 29.13 3.42 -4.32
C ASP A 404 29.25 1.93 -4.67
N THR A 405 28.16 1.18 -4.52
CA THR A 405 28.13 -0.30 -4.52
C THR A 405 27.96 -0.92 -5.92
N GLY A 406 28.07 -0.12 -6.98
CA GLY A 406 28.10 -0.61 -8.37
C GLY A 406 27.24 0.17 -9.35
N SER A 407 27.58 0.00 -10.62
CA SER A 407 27.07 0.72 -11.79
C SER A 407 25.99 -0.05 -12.53
N TYR A 408 25.06 0.71 -13.10
CA TYR A 408 24.22 0.29 -14.20
C TYR A 408 24.20 1.44 -15.19
N GLU A 409 24.82 1.19 -16.34
CA GLU A 409 24.64 1.94 -17.57
C GLU A 409 23.54 1.21 -18.35
N GLY A 410 22.33 1.76 -18.44
CA GLY A 410 21.30 1.11 -19.26
C GLY A 410 19.86 1.43 -18.92
N GLY A 411 19.56 2.51 -18.21
CA GLY A 411 18.18 2.96 -18.06
C GLY A 411 17.70 3.46 -19.42
N THR A 412 17.12 2.58 -20.25
CA THR A 412 16.08 2.88 -21.27
C THR A 412 15.81 1.76 -22.29
N VAL A 413 16.61 0.68 -22.37
CA VAL A 413 16.29 -0.43 -23.29
C VAL A 413 15.69 -1.59 -22.50
N PHE A 414 14.36 -1.68 -22.54
CA PHE A 414 13.58 -2.86 -22.15
C PHE A 414 13.42 -3.80 -23.35
#